data_AF-A0A2X6QRK1-F1
#
_entry.id   AF-A0A2X6QRK1-F1
#
_cell.length_a   1.000
_cell.length_b   1.000
_cell.length_c   1.000
_cell.angle_alpha   90.00
_cell.angle_beta   90.00
_cell.angle_gamma   90.00
#
_symmetry.space_group_name_H-M   'P 1'
#
loop_
_entity.id
_entity.type
_entity.pdbx_description
1 polymer ?
#
loop_
_entity_poly.entity_id
_entity_poly.type
_entity_poly.pdbx_seq_one_letter_code
_entity_poly.pdbx_strand_id
1 'polypeptide(L)'
;MLDIANSESETELQGNRQIIAPYRGAVSYVQFTTDQRKPWYIQALRPDGSPLTFGYDVLDLQENNIGVVGQGSRLFIRVDEIPTGIKVALNDEQNLFCTITFQHVIDENKTYICQ
;
A
#
# COMPACT_ATOMS: atom_id res chain seq x y z
N MET A 1 13.37 -6.86 -18.79
CA MET A 1 12.47 -7.23 -17.67
C MET A 1 13.37 -7.75 -16.57
N LEU A 2 13.17 -7.30 -15.34
CA LEU A 2 13.86 -7.79 -14.16
C LEU A 2 13.03 -8.91 -13.54
N ASP A 3 13.67 -10.04 -13.25
CA ASP A 3 13.01 -11.15 -12.55
C ASP A 3 12.89 -10.80 -11.07
N ILE A 4 11.69 -10.99 -10.53
CA ILE A 4 11.35 -10.75 -9.12
C ILE A 4 11.06 -12.05 -8.38
N ALA A 5 11.00 -13.18 -9.08
CA ALA A 5 10.78 -14.47 -8.46
C ALA A 5 11.95 -14.82 -7.52
N ASN A 6 11.64 -15.45 -6.39
CA ASN A 6 12.62 -15.86 -5.36
C ASN A 6 13.47 -14.70 -4.78
N SER A 7 12.98 -13.46 -4.83
CA SER A 7 13.58 -12.38 -4.04
C SER A 7 13.10 -12.47 -2.59
N GLU A 8 14.02 -12.65 -1.65
CA GLU A 8 13.73 -12.60 -0.19
C GLU A 8 13.67 -11.15 0.34
N SER A 9 13.47 -10.17 -0.54
CA SER A 9 13.46 -8.76 -0.19
C SER A 9 12.05 -8.27 0.16
N GLU A 10 11.95 -7.43 1.20
CA GLU A 10 10.74 -6.66 1.50
C GLU A 10 10.56 -5.45 0.54
N THR A 11 11.53 -5.20 -0.34
CA THR A 11 11.52 -4.10 -1.31
C THR A 11 10.69 -4.43 -2.56
N GLU A 12 9.75 -3.57 -2.91
CA GLU A 12 9.03 -3.64 -4.18
C GLU A 12 9.82 -2.97 -5.31
N LEU A 13 9.74 -3.55 -6.51
CA LEU A 13 10.14 -2.89 -7.74
C LEU A 13 8.93 -2.19 -8.37
N GLN A 14 9.00 -0.88 -8.59
CA GLN A 14 7.95 -0.08 -9.22
C GLN A 14 7.91 -0.33 -10.73
N GLY A 15 7.44 -1.52 -11.10
CA GLY A 15 7.48 -2.03 -12.45
C GLY A 15 8.78 -2.76 -12.75
N ASN A 16 8.66 -3.99 -13.24
CA ASN A 16 9.79 -4.85 -13.57
C ASN A 16 10.16 -4.86 -15.05
N ARG A 17 9.58 -3.98 -15.87
CA ARG A 17 9.84 -3.92 -17.30
C ARG A 17 10.11 -2.50 -17.75
N GLN A 18 11.27 -2.31 -18.35
CA GLN A 18 11.68 -1.09 -19.03
C GLN A 18 12.03 -1.42 -20.49
N ILE A 19 11.70 -0.52 -21.42
CA ILE A 19 11.92 -0.67 -22.86
C ILE A 19 12.64 0.58 -23.36
N ILE A 20 13.75 0.40 -24.07
CA ILE A 20 14.59 1.49 -24.59
C ILE A 20 15.16 1.10 -25.96
N ALA A 21 15.26 2.07 -26.87
CA ALA A 21 15.85 1.90 -28.21
C ALA A 21 17.07 2.83 -28.40
N PRO A 22 18.30 2.36 -28.14
CA PRO A 22 19.51 3.16 -28.26
C PRO A 22 20.05 3.24 -29.70
N TYR A 23 20.79 4.31 -30.00
CA TYR A 23 21.54 4.43 -31.25
C TYR A 23 22.75 3.49 -31.29
N ARG A 24 23.29 3.27 -32.50
CA ARG A 24 24.50 2.45 -32.70
C ARG A 24 25.67 3.01 -31.88
N GLY A 25 26.25 2.15 -31.04
CA GLY A 25 27.40 2.49 -30.20
C GLY A 25 27.06 3.20 -28.88
N ALA A 26 25.78 3.42 -28.58
CA ALA A 26 25.36 4.02 -27.32
C ALA A 26 25.38 3.00 -26.16
N VAL A 27 25.73 3.49 -24.96
CA VAL A 27 25.57 2.77 -23.70
C VAL A 27 24.28 3.24 -23.03
N SER A 28 23.47 2.31 -22.57
CA SER A 28 22.15 2.59 -22.00
C SER A 28 22.13 2.36 -20.51
N TYR A 29 21.78 3.38 -19.73
CA TYR A 29 21.43 3.23 -18.31
C TYR A 29 19.92 2.99 -18.19
N VAL A 30 19.54 1.89 -17.57
CA VAL A 30 18.13 1.53 -17.34
C VAL A 30 17.88 1.55 -15.84
N GLN A 31 17.09 2.53 -15.40
CA GLN A 31 16.73 2.69 -14.00
C GLN A 31 15.46 1.91 -13.69
N PHE A 32 15.47 1.16 -12.59
CA PHE A 32 14.28 0.58 -11.99
C PHE A 32 14.10 1.22 -10.61
N THR A 33 12.96 1.87 -10.40
CA THR A 33 12.65 2.49 -9.11
C THR A 33 12.18 1.42 -8.15
N THR A 34 12.58 1.51 -6.88
CA THR A 34 12.18 0.58 -5.84
C THR A 34 11.50 1.32 -4.69
N ASP A 35 10.50 0.68 -4.09
CA ASP A 35 9.90 1.09 -2.83
C ASP A 35 10.42 0.16 -1.72
N GLN A 36 11.21 0.71 -0.81
CA GLN A 36 11.85 -0.04 0.27
C GLN A 36 10.99 -0.18 1.52
N ARG A 37 9.84 0.51 1.55
CA ARG A 37 8.92 0.48 2.68
C ARG A 37 8.36 -0.92 2.87
N LYS A 38 8.25 -1.34 4.13
CA LYS A 38 7.74 -2.66 4.48
C LYS A 38 6.25 -2.78 4.11
N PRO A 39 5.83 -3.84 3.39
CA PRO A 39 4.43 -4.10 3.11
C PRO A 39 3.71 -4.67 4.33
N TRP A 40 2.47 -4.25 4.52
CA TRP A 40 1.57 -4.79 5.54
C TRP A 40 0.19 -5.07 4.94
N TYR A 41 -0.40 -6.18 5.38
CA TYR A 41 -1.73 -6.60 5.00
C TYR A 41 -2.66 -6.60 6.22
N ILE A 42 -3.67 -5.74 6.17
CA ILE A 42 -4.53 -5.50 7.33
C ILE A 42 -5.97 -5.86 6.94
N GLN A 43 -6.57 -6.79 7.68
CA GLN A 43 -8.01 -7.00 7.56
C GLN A 43 -8.72 -5.94 8.38
N ALA A 44 -9.65 -5.18 7.78
CA ALA A 44 -10.47 -4.25 8.53
C ALA A 44 -11.93 -4.31 8.09
N LEU A 45 -12.85 -3.93 8.97
CA LEU A 45 -14.28 -3.83 8.69
C LEU A 45 -14.81 -2.52 9.28
N ARG A 46 -15.97 -2.06 8.77
CA ARG A 46 -16.69 -0.94 9.38
C ARG A 46 -17.32 -1.36 10.71
N PRO A 47 -17.77 -0.41 11.57
CA PRO A 47 -18.32 -0.74 12.88
C PRO A 47 -19.63 -1.56 12.80
N ASP A 48 -20.34 -1.44 11.68
CA ASP A 48 -21.54 -2.23 11.35
C ASP A 48 -21.22 -3.63 10.80
N GLY A 49 -19.94 -3.99 10.66
CA GLY A 49 -19.47 -5.24 10.09
C GLY A 49 -19.44 -5.27 8.55
N SER A 50 -19.82 -4.18 7.88
CA SER A 50 -19.75 -4.10 6.43
C SER A 50 -18.30 -3.95 5.93
N PRO A 51 -17.98 -4.44 4.72
CA PRO A 51 -16.64 -4.31 4.17
C PRO A 51 -16.32 -2.87 3.76
N LEU A 52 -15.02 -2.56 3.76
CA LEU A 52 -14.48 -1.36 3.15
C LEU A 52 -14.60 -1.45 1.63
N THR A 53 -14.73 -0.28 0.99
CA THR A 53 -14.94 -0.17 -0.44
C THR A 53 -13.61 -0.43 -1.16
N PHE A 54 -13.62 -1.35 -2.12
CA PHE A 54 -12.43 -1.68 -2.91
C PHE A 54 -11.92 -0.47 -3.71
N GLY A 55 -10.59 -0.33 -3.81
CA GLY A 55 -9.92 0.66 -4.64
C GLY A 55 -9.76 2.04 -4.02
N TYR A 56 -10.25 2.23 -2.78
CA TYR A 56 -10.07 3.47 -2.04
C TYR A 56 -8.68 3.60 -1.46
N ASP A 57 -8.18 4.84 -1.40
CA ASP A 57 -6.88 5.15 -0.84
C ASP A 57 -6.86 5.03 0.69
N VAL A 58 -5.71 4.61 1.20
CA VAL A 58 -5.38 4.59 2.61
C VAL A 58 -4.35 5.67 2.87
N LEU A 59 -4.70 6.60 3.74
CA LEU A 59 -3.90 7.76 4.08
C LEU A 59 -3.31 7.63 5.49
N ASP A 60 -2.13 8.18 5.72
CA ASP A 60 -1.64 8.44 7.07
C ASP A 60 -2.34 9.65 7.71
N LEU A 61 -1.97 9.98 8.94
CA LEU A 61 -2.52 11.15 9.65
C LEU A 61 -2.02 12.49 9.08
N GLN A 62 -0.98 12.46 8.25
CA GLN A 62 -0.43 13.61 7.53
C GLN A 62 -1.03 13.74 6.11
N GLU A 63 -2.03 12.91 5.78
CA GLU A 63 -2.72 12.86 4.48
C GLU A 63 -1.86 12.37 3.31
N ASN A 64 -0.75 11.67 3.59
CA ASN A 64 0.00 10.97 2.55
C ASN A 64 -0.67 9.64 2.23
N ASN A 65 -0.76 9.31 0.94
CA ASN A 65 -1.16 7.99 0.51
C ASN A 65 -0.07 6.97 0.84
N ILE A 66 -0.44 5.97 1.65
CA ILE A 66 0.44 4.88 2.07
C ILE A 66 -0.05 3.52 1.56
N GLY A 67 -1.15 3.46 0.82
CA GLY A 67 -1.74 2.20 0.37
C GLY A 67 -3.15 2.29 -0.18
N VAL A 68 -3.76 1.12 -0.36
CA VAL A 68 -5.07 0.97 -1.00
C VAL A 68 -5.89 -0.12 -0.34
N VAL A 69 -7.21 0.00 -0.40
CA VAL A 69 -8.15 -1.06 0.01
C VAL A 69 -8.24 -2.11 -1.11
N GLY A 70 -7.75 -3.32 -0.82
CA GLY A 70 -7.87 -4.50 -1.67
C GLY A 70 -9.20 -5.23 -1.53
N GLN A 71 -9.37 -6.28 -2.34
CA GLN A 71 -10.59 -7.09 -2.33
C GLN A 71 -10.76 -7.80 -0.98
N GLY A 72 -12.02 -8.01 -0.56
CA GLY A 72 -12.31 -8.65 0.72
C GLY A 72 -12.04 -7.75 1.94
N SER A 73 -12.00 -6.43 1.77
CA SER A 73 -11.75 -5.48 2.85
C SER A 73 -10.36 -5.64 3.50
N ARG A 74 -9.38 -5.99 2.68
CA ARG A 74 -7.98 -6.17 3.06
C ARG A 74 -7.17 -4.99 2.58
N LEU A 75 -6.68 -4.17 3.50
CA LEU A 75 -5.84 -3.04 3.18
C LEU A 75 -4.44 -3.55 2.87
N PHE A 76 -3.84 -2.94 1.86
CA PHE A 76 -2.46 -3.12 1.52
C PHE A 76 -1.75 -1.79 1.68
N ILE A 77 -0.85 -1.69 2.66
CA ILE A 77 -0.11 -0.46 2.94
C ILE A 77 1.39 -0.72 2.93
N ARG A 78 2.16 0.34 2.69
CA ARG A 78 3.63 0.34 2.78
C ARG A 78 4.10 1.50 3.63
N VAL A 79 4.79 1.18 4.72
CA VAL A 79 5.29 2.17 5.67
C VAL A 79 6.66 1.76 6.20
N ASP A 80 7.55 2.74 6.43
CA ASP A 80 8.84 2.51 7.09
C ASP A 80 8.66 2.30 8.60
N GLU A 81 7.79 3.13 9.20
CA GLU A 81 7.42 3.08 10.60
C GLU A 81 5.91 2.87 10.74
N ILE A 82 5.50 2.09 11.73
CA ILE A 82 4.09 1.80 11.97
C ILE A 82 3.40 3.11 12.43
N PRO A 83 2.43 3.63 11.66
CA PRO A 83 1.73 4.85 12.04
C PRO A 83 0.86 4.59 13.28
N THR A 84 0.58 5.63 14.05
CA THR A 84 -0.36 5.53 15.19
C THR A 84 -1.80 5.27 14.72
N GLY A 85 -2.13 5.69 13.50
CA GLY A 85 -3.38 5.37 12.85
C GLY A 85 -3.37 5.75 11.38
N ILE A 86 -4.40 5.28 10.67
CA ILE A 86 -4.59 5.49 9.24
C ILE A 86 -6.04 5.92 8.98
N LYS A 87 -6.23 6.73 7.95
CA LYS A 87 -7.53 7.17 7.46
C LYS A 87 -7.85 6.40 6.19
N VAL A 88 -9.05 5.82 6.12
CA VAL A 88 -9.55 5.15 4.93
C VAL A 88 -10.79 5.87 4.45
N ALA A 89 -10.83 6.23 3.18
CA ALA A 89 -12.01 6.85 2.62
C ALA A 89 -13.16 5.83 2.48
N LEU A 90 -14.34 6.25 2.94
CA LEU A 90 -15.60 5.52 2.80
C LEU A 90 -16.36 5.98 1.55
N ASN A 91 -16.29 7.29 1.28
CA ASN A 91 -16.88 7.94 0.12
C ASN A 91 -16.09 9.23 -0.19
N ASP A 92 -15.41 9.25 -1.33
CA ASP A 92 -14.54 10.36 -1.74
C ASP A 92 -15.35 11.62 -2.05
N GLU A 93 -16.54 11.48 -2.65
CA GLU A 93 -17.38 12.62 -3.02
C GLU A 93 -17.92 13.38 -1.79
N GLN A 94 -18.09 12.66 -0.68
CA GLN A 94 -18.62 13.20 0.57
C GLN A 94 -17.53 13.49 1.61
N ASN A 95 -16.26 13.25 1.26
CA ASN A 95 -15.11 13.41 2.16
C ASN A 95 -15.28 12.66 3.49
N LEU A 96 -15.92 11.48 3.44
CA LEU A 96 -16.19 10.64 4.59
C LEU A 96 -15.04 9.66 4.75
N PHE A 97 -14.37 9.69 5.90
CA PHE A 97 -13.28 8.78 6.25
C PHE A 97 -13.60 8.04 7.53
N CYS A 98 -13.06 6.83 7.64
CA CYS A 98 -12.96 6.12 8.90
C CYS A 98 -11.49 6.00 9.31
N THR A 99 -11.25 5.87 10.61
CA THR A 99 -9.91 5.83 11.19
C THR A 99 -9.66 4.49 11.85
N ILE A 100 -8.48 3.93 11.60
CA ILE A 100 -7.98 2.72 12.29
C ILE A 100 -6.76 3.11 13.10
N THR A 101 -6.73 2.79 14.38
CA THR A 101 -5.60 3.08 15.28
C THR A 101 -4.80 1.82 15.61
N PHE A 102 -3.47 1.95 15.67
CA PHE A 102 -2.54 0.87 15.97
C PHE A 102 -1.84 1.10 17.31
N GLN A 103 -1.55 0.02 18.04
CA GLN A 103 -0.80 0.05 19.31
C GLN A 103 0.68 -0.29 19.05
N HIS A 104 1.33 0.49 18.18
CA HIS A 104 2.74 0.33 17.76
C HIS A 104 3.13 -0.97 17.03
N VAL A 105 2.21 -1.93 16.92
CA VAL A 105 2.38 -3.17 16.15
C VAL A 105 1.15 -3.39 15.28
N ILE A 106 1.37 -3.83 14.04
CA ILE A 106 0.34 -4.29 13.13
C ILE A 106 0.31 -5.82 13.21
N ASP A 107 -0.84 -6.38 13.59
CA ASP A 107 -1.09 -7.82 13.60
C ASP A 107 -1.93 -8.19 12.38
N GLU A 108 -1.31 -8.81 11.38
CA GLU A 108 -1.98 -9.19 10.12
C GLU A 108 -3.04 -10.29 10.30
N ASN A 109 -3.06 -10.98 11.44
CA ASN A 109 -4.08 -11.99 11.75
C ASN A 109 -5.30 -11.40 12.47
N LYS A 110 -5.23 -10.13 12.89
CA LYS A 110 -6.33 -9.45 13.58
C LYS A 110 -7.21 -8.71 12.57
N THR A 111 -8.52 -8.75 12.81
CA THR A 111 -9.46 -7.85 12.13
C THR A 111 -9.59 -6.55 12.90
N TYR A 112 -9.26 -5.44 12.25
CA TYR A 112 -9.40 -4.09 12.79
C TYR A 112 -10.78 -3.52 12.49
N ILE A 113 -11.22 -2.58 13.32
CA ILE A 113 -12.47 -1.86 13.09
C ILE A 113 -12.12 -0.43 12.67
N CYS A 114 -12.65 -0.01 11.53
CA CYS A 114 -12.54 1.35 11.04
C CYS A 114 -13.64 2.18 11.68
N GLN A 115 -13.28 3.12 12.56
CA GLN A 115 -14.22 3.94 13.33
C GLN A 115 -14.51 5.28 12.67
#